data_AF-I7LJA4-F1
#
_entry.id   AF-I7LJA4-F1
#
_cell.length_a   1.000
_cell.length_b   1.000
_cell.length_c   1.000
_cell.angle_alpha   90.00
_cell.angle_beta   90.00
_cell.angle_gamma   90.00
#
_symmetry.space_group_name_H-M   'P 1'
#
loop_
_entity.id
_entity.type
_entity.pdbx_description
1 polymer ?
#
loop_
_entity_poly.entity_id
_entity_poly.type
_entity_poly.pdbx_seq_one_letter_code
_entity_poly.pdbx_strand_id
1 'polypeptide(L)'
;MRGDRLYYLPENSFDFTPLNVLRPGILLGEFKKNRFEPDYSLAASLKPHEAKLNISLSSKTNEADKYIEGYTLNFDLEDGWYLVDVDGYSLSWGKMSKGILKNYFPKALRW
;
A
#
# COMPACT_ATOMS: atom_id res chain seq x y z
N MET A 1 17.80 -4.82 1.95
CA MET A 1 17.56 -3.41 1.55
C MET A 1 18.39 -3.10 0.32
N ARG A 2 17.89 -2.25 -0.59
CA ARG A 2 18.69 -1.68 -1.70
C ARG A 2 18.44 -0.18 -1.74
N GLY A 3 19.44 0.61 -1.37
CA GLY A 3 19.23 2.02 -1.01
C GLY A 3 18.22 2.12 0.14
N ASP A 4 17.27 3.04 0.02
CA ASP A 4 16.23 3.26 1.04
C ASP A 4 15.04 2.29 0.94
N ARG A 5 15.07 1.32 0.01
CA ARG A 5 13.96 0.39 -0.24
C ARG A 5 14.13 -0.91 0.52
N LEU A 6 13.09 -1.30 1.23
CA LEU A 6 13.00 -2.55 1.97
C LEU A 6 12.22 -3.59 1.17
N TYR A 7 12.80 -4.77 0.96
CA TYR A 7 12.17 -5.85 0.21
C TYR A 7 12.02 -7.08 1.11
N TYR A 8 10.89 -7.78 0.99
CA TYR A 8 10.71 -9.14 1.48
C TYR A 8 11.12 -10.12 0.38
N LEU A 9 12.11 -10.96 0.69
CA LEU A 9 12.68 -11.93 -0.24
C LEU A 9 12.13 -13.32 0.05
N PRO A 10 12.01 -14.19 -0.97
CA PRO A 10 11.77 -15.62 -0.74
C PRO A 10 12.88 -16.25 0.10
N GLU A 11 12.55 -17.25 0.92
CA GLU A 11 13.51 -17.94 1.80
C GLU A 11 14.71 -18.53 1.04
N ASN A 12 14.47 -19.05 -0.16
CA ASN A 12 15.50 -19.64 -1.03
C ASN A 12 16.08 -18.65 -2.05
N SER A 13 16.19 -17.37 -1.67
CA SER A 13 16.81 -16.37 -2.54
C SER A 13 18.32 -16.59 -2.66
N PHE A 14 18.84 -16.45 -3.87
CA PHE A 14 20.27 -16.55 -4.15
C PHE A 14 20.93 -15.16 -4.11
N ASP A 15 22.27 -15.12 -4.15
CA ASP A 15 23.00 -13.84 -4.13
C ASP A 15 22.73 -13.03 -5.41
N PHE A 16 22.10 -11.87 -5.26
CA PHE A 16 21.79 -10.95 -6.35
C PHE A 16 22.94 -10.01 -6.71
N THR A 17 24.05 -10.01 -5.96
CA THR A 17 25.20 -9.11 -6.16
C THR A 17 25.72 -9.07 -7.61
N PRO A 18 25.85 -10.19 -8.35
CA PRO A 18 26.35 -10.15 -9.72
C PRO A 18 25.29 -9.73 -10.76
N LEU A 19 24.03 -9.51 -10.36
CA LEU A 19 22.92 -9.28 -11.28
C LEU A 19 22.33 -7.86 -11.15
N ASN A 20 21.95 -7.29 -12.28
CA ASN A 20 21.07 -6.12 -12.28
C ASN A 20 19.61 -6.56 -12.13
N VAL A 21 19.19 -6.78 -10.89
CA VAL A 21 17.82 -7.26 -10.59
C VAL A 21 16.83 -6.11 -10.55
N LEU A 22 15.75 -6.19 -11.34
CA LEU A 22 14.69 -5.17 -11.37
C LEU A 22 13.80 -5.23 -10.11
N ARG A 23 13.36 -6.43 -9.70
CA ARG A 23 12.52 -6.66 -8.52
C ARG A 23 12.96 -7.96 -7.82
N PRO A 24 13.72 -7.89 -6.72
CA PRO A 24 14.24 -9.08 -6.03
C PRO A 24 13.17 -9.79 -5.16
N GLY A 25 12.02 -9.16 -4.94
CA GLY A 25 10.94 -9.66 -4.11
C GLY A 25 9.82 -8.62 -3.97
N ILE A 26 9.01 -8.73 -2.91
CA ILE A 26 7.95 -7.77 -2.62
C ILE A 26 8.59 -6.51 -2.03
N LEU A 27 8.37 -5.37 -2.67
CA LEU A 27 8.75 -4.07 -2.09
C LEU A 27 7.81 -3.79 -0.92
N LEU A 28 8.34 -3.80 0.31
CA LEU A 28 7.56 -3.49 1.50
C LEU A 28 7.28 -2.00 1.61
N GLY A 29 8.27 -1.18 1.21
CA GLY A 29 8.21 0.27 1.31
C GLY A 29 9.57 0.91 1.21
N GLU A 30 9.59 2.21 1.48
CA GLU A 30 10.79 3.04 1.41
C GLU A 30 10.97 3.84 2.71
N PHE A 31 12.20 3.89 3.20
CA PHE A 31 12.58 4.81 4.26
C PHE A 31 12.75 6.23 3.69
N LYS A 32 11.97 7.17 4.20
CA LYS A 32 12.14 8.61 3.98
C LYS A 32 12.75 9.21 5.25
N LYS A 33 13.07 10.51 5.21
CA LYS A 33 13.57 11.23 6.40
C LYS A 33 12.61 11.04 7.59
N ASN A 34 13.09 10.32 8.61
CA ASN A 34 12.41 9.99 9.86
C ASN A 34 11.08 9.24 9.74
N ARG A 35 10.85 8.50 8.64
CA ARG A 35 9.62 7.71 8.49
C ARG A 35 9.77 6.59 7.47
N PHE A 36 8.91 5.58 7.59
CA PHE A 36 8.71 4.55 6.57
C PHE A 36 7.39 4.80 5.84
N GLU A 37 7.41 4.67 4.51
CA GLU A 37 6.22 4.74 3.66
C GLU A 37 6.00 3.37 3.01
N PRO A 38 4.89 2.67 3.27
CA PRO A 38 4.64 1.35 2.70
C PRO A 38 4.34 1.46 1.21
N ASP A 39 4.77 0.46 0.44
CA ASP A 39 4.60 0.44 -1.01
C ASP A 39 3.30 -0.26 -1.43
N TYR A 40 2.79 0.09 -2.61
CA TYR A 40 1.64 -0.57 -3.23
C TYR A 40 1.82 -2.10 -3.31
N SER A 41 3.03 -2.57 -3.60
CA SER A 41 3.34 -4.01 -3.70
C SER A 41 3.05 -4.75 -2.40
N LEU A 42 3.25 -4.11 -1.24
CA LEU A 42 2.89 -4.68 0.05
C LEU A 42 1.37 -4.80 0.19
N ALA A 43 0.62 -3.74 -0.10
CA ALA A 43 -0.84 -3.79 -0.02
C ALA A 43 -1.43 -4.90 -0.92
N ALA A 44 -0.93 -5.01 -2.16
CA ALA A 44 -1.37 -6.03 -3.11
C ALA A 44 -1.01 -7.47 -2.68
N SER A 45 -0.09 -7.64 -1.73
CA SER A 45 0.33 -8.96 -1.23
C SER A 45 -0.39 -9.40 0.05
N LEU A 46 -1.04 -8.48 0.75
CA LEU A 46 -1.70 -8.75 2.04
C LEU A 46 -3.17 -9.10 1.84
N LYS A 47 -3.72 -9.88 2.77
CA LYS A 47 -5.15 -9.96 3.05
C LYS A 47 -5.54 -8.87 4.05
N PRO A 48 -6.79 -8.37 4.05
CA PRO A 48 -7.21 -7.29 4.95
C PRO A 48 -6.92 -7.54 6.43
N HIS A 49 -7.12 -8.77 6.91
CA HIS A 49 -6.90 -9.15 8.31
C HIS A 49 -5.41 -9.24 8.72
N GLU A 50 -4.49 -9.22 7.75
CA GLU A 50 -3.04 -9.19 8.03
C GLU A 50 -2.55 -7.76 8.29
N ALA A 51 -3.34 -6.74 7.91
CA ALA A 51 -3.07 -5.35 8.23
C ALA A 51 -3.70 -4.97 9.58
N LYS A 52 -2.93 -4.27 10.42
CA LYS A 52 -3.41 -3.78 11.73
C LYS A 52 -4.58 -2.79 11.60
N LEU A 53 -4.52 -1.93 10.59
CA LEU A 53 -5.51 -0.91 10.30
C LEU A 53 -6.02 -1.12 8.88
N ASN A 54 -7.34 -1.18 8.72
CA ASN A 54 -7.98 -1.51 7.46
C ASN A 54 -9.28 -0.70 7.28
N ILE A 55 -9.57 -0.29 6.05
CA ILE A 55 -10.83 0.32 5.63
C ILE A 55 -11.36 -0.51 4.47
N SER A 56 -12.54 -1.08 4.65
CA SER A 56 -13.23 -1.81 3.59
C SER A 56 -14.24 -0.91 2.91
N LEU A 57 -14.01 -0.64 1.63
CA LEU A 57 -14.97 0.04 0.75
C LEU A 57 -15.89 -1.00 0.12
N SER A 58 -17.12 -0.60 -0.21
CA SER A 58 -18.05 -1.49 -0.93
C SER A 58 -18.03 -1.23 -2.42
N SER A 59 -17.95 -2.29 -3.24
CA SER A 59 -18.12 -2.18 -4.71
C SER A 59 -19.54 -1.73 -5.12
N LYS A 60 -20.49 -1.75 -4.20
CA LYS A 60 -21.87 -1.28 -4.43
C LYS A 60 -22.01 0.23 -4.27
N THR A 61 -20.94 0.91 -3.87
CA THR A 61 -20.91 2.35 -3.63
C THR A 61 -19.85 3.01 -4.50
N ASN A 62 -20.00 4.31 -4.75
CA ASN A 62 -19.05 5.09 -5.55
C ASN A 62 -17.73 5.42 -4.81
N GLU A 63 -17.54 4.92 -3.58
CA GLU A 63 -16.33 5.22 -2.80
C GLU A 63 -15.10 4.49 -3.35
N ALA A 64 -15.29 3.24 -3.81
CA ALA A 64 -14.23 2.46 -4.43
C ALA A 64 -13.73 3.12 -5.73
N ASP A 65 -14.67 3.54 -6.59
CA ASP A 65 -14.35 4.21 -7.86
C ASP A 65 -13.64 5.54 -7.61
N LYS A 66 -14.17 6.40 -6.72
CA LYS A 66 -13.49 7.65 -6.32
C LYS A 66 -12.09 7.40 -5.78
N TYR A 67 -11.92 6.35 -5.00
CA TYR A 67 -10.60 6.01 -4.49
C TYR A 67 -9.66 5.56 -5.63
N ILE A 68 -10.13 4.78 -6.60
CA ILE A 68 -9.33 4.37 -7.76
C ILE A 68 -8.97 5.57 -8.65
N GLU A 69 -9.90 6.50 -8.87
CA GLU A 69 -9.70 7.77 -9.56
C GLU A 69 -8.67 8.68 -8.83
N GLY A 70 -8.38 8.39 -7.56
CA GLY A 70 -7.36 9.04 -6.76
C GLY A 70 -7.86 10.17 -5.87
N TYR A 71 -9.18 10.28 -5.66
CA TYR A 71 -9.76 11.22 -4.70
C TYR A 71 -9.40 10.84 -3.26
N THR A 72 -9.38 11.85 -2.38
CA THR A 72 -9.36 11.63 -0.94
C THR A 72 -10.74 11.30 -0.43
N LEU A 73 -10.81 10.46 0.59
CA LEU A 73 -12.05 10.13 1.31
C LEU A 73 -11.99 10.70 2.73
N ASN A 74 -13.13 10.89 3.37
CA ASN A 74 -13.20 11.39 4.75
C ASN A 74 -13.71 10.29 5.67
N PHE A 75 -13.04 10.09 6.80
CA PHE A 75 -13.45 9.15 7.85
C PHE A 75 -13.13 9.72 9.22
N ASP A 76 -13.91 9.35 10.23
CA ASP A 76 -13.62 9.69 11.63
C ASP A 76 -12.79 8.56 12.27
N LEU A 77 -11.50 8.53 11.93
CA LEU A 77 -10.55 7.48 12.34
C LEU A 77 -9.21 8.11 12.77
N GLU A 78 -8.41 7.36 13.52
CA GLU A 78 -7.09 7.81 13.99
C GLU A 78 -6.08 8.00 12.83
N ASP A 79 -5.12 8.91 13.03
CA ASP A 79 -4.02 9.13 12.08
C ASP A 79 -3.18 7.86 11.92
N GLY A 80 -2.90 7.45 10.67
CA GLY A 80 -2.21 6.20 10.42
C GLY A 80 -2.19 5.77 8.96
N TRP A 81 -1.53 4.64 8.70
CA TRP A 81 -1.58 3.96 7.41
C TRP A 81 -2.64 2.87 7.46
N TYR A 82 -3.61 2.94 6.57
CA TYR A 82 -4.70 1.98 6.43
C TYR A 82 -4.53 1.20 5.14
N LEU A 83 -4.67 -0.12 5.23
CA LEU A 83 -4.89 -0.94 4.05
C LEU A 83 -6.33 -0.70 3.58
N VAL A 84 -6.50 -0.20 2.37
CA VAL A 84 -7.81 -0.01 1.76
C VAL A 84 -8.11 -1.25 0.93
N ASP A 85 -9.24 -1.88 1.19
CA ASP A 85 -9.77 -3.01 0.41
C ASP A 85 -11.14 -2.68 -0.19
N VAL A 86 -11.56 -3.49 -1.16
CA VAL A 86 -12.92 -3.47 -1.70
C VAL A 86 -13.52 -4.85 -1.53
N ASP A 87 -14.61 -4.95 -0.77
CA ASP A 87 -15.29 -6.21 -0.44
C ASP A 87 -14.34 -7.35 -0.01
N GLY A 88 -13.31 -7.03 0.78
CA GLY A 88 -12.34 -8.00 1.28
C GLY A 88 -11.12 -8.24 0.38
N TYR A 89 -10.99 -7.55 -0.75
CA TYR A 89 -9.83 -7.61 -1.63
C TYR A 89 -8.95 -6.38 -1.50
N SER A 90 -7.72 -6.56 -1.04
CA SER A 90 -6.76 -5.47 -0.84
C SER A 90 -6.50 -4.69 -2.14
N LEU A 91 -6.62 -3.36 -2.05
CA LEU A 91 -6.47 -2.46 -3.19
C LEU A 91 -5.16 -1.68 -3.12
N SER A 92 -4.95 -0.87 -2.07
CA SER A 92 -3.69 -0.13 -1.85
C SER A 92 -3.64 0.44 -0.43
N TRP A 93 -2.61 1.24 -0.13
CA TRP A 93 -2.54 2.03 1.10
C TRP A 93 -3.27 3.35 0.98
N GLY A 94 -3.85 3.81 2.08
CA GLY A 94 -4.27 5.19 2.30
C GLY A 94 -3.67 5.72 3.61
N LYS A 95 -3.30 7.00 3.63
CA LYS A 95 -2.76 7.65 4.84
C LYS A 95 -3.81 8.55 5.46
N MET A 96 -4.35 8.14 6.61
CA MET A 96 -5.25 8.95 7.40
C MET A 96 -4.48 10.09 8.07
N SER A 97 -4.97 11.32 7.93
CA SER A 97 -4.50 12.47 8.70
C SER A 97 -5.61 13.48 8.90
N LYS A 98 -5.95 13.76 10.16
CA LYS A 98 -7.01 14.71 10.56
C LYS A 98 -8.35 14.41 9.87
N GLY A 99 -8.74 13.14 9.85
CA GLY A 99 -9.99 12.66 9.25
C GLY A 99 -10.03 12.60 7.72
N ILE A 100 -8.91 12.90 7.05
CA ILE A 100 -8.78 12.81 5.59
C ILE A 100 -7.90 11.61 5.24
N LEU A 101 -8.46 10.64 4.51
CA LEU A 101 -7.71 9.53 3.93
C LEU A 101 -7.06 9.99 2.63
N LYS A 102 -5.76 10.26 2.69
CA LYS A 102 -4.95 10.55 1.50
C LYS A 102 -4.74 9.28 0.69
N ASN A 103 -5.02 9.37 -0.60
CA ASN A 103 -4.91 8.26 -1.53
C ASN A 103 -3.45 7.96 -1.91
N TYR A 104 -3.01 6.72 -1.68
CA TYR A 104 -1.72 6.21 -2.18
C TYR A 104 -1.91 5.10 -3.23
N PHE A 105 -3.06 5.08 -3.92
CA PHE A 105 -3.27 4.23 -5.09
C PHE A 105 -2.38 4.72 -6.26
N PRO A 106 -1.67 3.81 -6.97
CA PRO A 106 -0.70 4.18 -8.00
C PRO A 106 -1.32 5.04 -9.10
N LYS A 107 -0.73 6.21 -9.36
CA LYS A 107 -1.21 7.16 -10.39
C LYS A 107 -1.39 6.54 -11.77
N ALA A 108 -0.50 5.63 -12.15
CA ALA A 108 -0.53 4.96 -13.45
C ALA A 108 -1.64 3.91 -13.59
N LEU A 109 -2.30 3.52 -12.49
CA LEU A 109 -3.38 2.53 -12.48
C LEU A 109 -4.76 3.17 -12.29
N ARG A 110 -4.82 4.49 -12.13
CA ARG A 110 -6.08 5.24 -11.98
C ARG A 110 -6.82 5.25 -13.31
N TRP A 111 -8.14 5.14 -13.24
CA TRP A 111 -9.07 5.25 -14.36
C TRP A 111 -10.29 6.04 -13.91
#